data_AF-A0A6I1BKC5-F1
#
_entry.id   AF-A0A6I1BKC5-F1
#
_cell.length_a   1.000
_cell.length_b   1.000
_cell.length_c   1.000
_cell.angle_alpha   90.00
_cell.angle_beta   90.00
_cell.angle_gamma   90.00
#
_symmetry.space_group_name_H-M   'P 1'
#
loop_
_entity.id
_entity.type
_entity.pdbx_description
1 polymer ?
#
loop_
_entity_poly.entity_id
_entity_poly.type
_entity_poly.pdbx_seq_one_letter_code
_entity_poly.pdbx_strand_id
1 'polypeptide(L)'
;MKKLFMIGLAATAMLASCSNDETMEMAQQKAIGFSNAFVNNGTRSIVDPSFTKETLEDFAVYGFTQNGQIFEGDKVYEGGSASTGWSYDVLQYWVPGNTYTFGAIAPYSVATNVSDVALPENATKVEMTVVFTNTDADQVDLLHAEPAQIAGTEVTETYQTPVGMTFNHQLSKVKFSFENVVGEGYNVKVSDIKITDAYTNGTLTVTAAGNTWGNQVKNNLVLDFGNVVADDATVDEAAVIANAATLESYNEKLMIPMDATATYTVTFTAELYQGKVLLGSYDHEVKIENVEFKLGYCYDFKASLTHENITDKPLNPIEFKVDDVEDWNQDEVDQILDVPTTQSGN
;
A
#
# COMPACT_ATOMS: atom_id res chain seq x y z
N MET A 1 -0.17 33.06 1.79
CA MET A 1 -0.06 32.41 0.46
C MET A 1 0.73 31.13 0.65
N LYS A 2 0.05 29.97 0.81
CA LYS A 2 0.71 28.65 0.84
C LYS A 2 1.37 28.46 -0.53
N LYS A 3 2.70 28.34 -0.59
CA LYS A 3 3.41 28.07 -1.84
C LYS A 3 3.48 26.55 -1.97
N LEU A 4 2.69 26.02 -2.90
CA LEU A 4 2.58 24.59 -3.15
C LEU A 4 3.83 24.12 -3.92
N PHE A 5 4.75 23.43 -3.27
CA PHE A 5 5.84 22.72 -3.93
C PHE A 5 5.27 21.43 -4.54
N MET A 6 4.88 21.48 -5.82
CA MET A 6 4.55 20.26 -6.56
C MET A 6 5.83 19.54 -6.94
N ILE A 7 6.05 18.39 -6.32
CA ILE A 7 7.18 17.51 -6.59
C ILE A 7 6.62 16.28 -7.29
N GLY A 8 6.95 16.18 -8.57
CA GLY A 8 6.58 15.08 -9.43
C GLY A 8 7.54 13.91 -9.27
N LEU A 9 7.04 12.73 -8.95
CA LEU A 9 7.83 11.51 -8.95
C LEU A 9 7.96 10.97 -10.38
N ALA A 10 9.18 10.58 -10.76
CA ALA A 10 9.39 9.68 -11.89
C ALA A 10 9.80 8.32 -11.34
N ALA A 11 8.85 7.41 -11.12
CA ALA A 11 9.19 6.05 -10.68
C ALA A 11 9.42 5.15 -11.90
N THR A 12 10.60 4.55 -12.00
CA THR A 12 10.83 3.39 -12.85
C THR A 12 10.42 2.14 -12.07
N ALA A 13 9.21 1.62 -12.33
CA ALA A 13 8.74 0.40 -11.71
C ALA A 13 9.53 -0.81 -12.23
N MET A 14 10.21 -1.54 -11.34
CA MET A 14 10.77 -2.86 -11.64
C MET A 14 9.91 -3.95 -10.99
N LEU A 15 9.72 -5.03 -11.75
CA LEU A 15 8.65 -6.01 -11.60
C LEU A 15 9.01 -7.05 -10.54
N ALA A 16 8.21 -7.16 -9.48
CA ALA A 16 8.04 -8.44 -8.80
C ALA A 16 6.54 -8.68 -8.56
N SER A 17 6.10 -9.91 -8.68
CA SER A 17 4.78 -10.36 -8.27
C SER A 17 4.94 -10.85 -6.83
N CYS A 18 4.79 -9.98 -5.84
CA CYS A 18 4.81 -10.31 -4.40
C CYS A 18 5.92 -11.28 -3.93
N SER A 19 7.06 -11.35 -4.62
CA SER A 19 8.18 -12.23 -4.26
C SER A 19 9.47 -11.81 -4.95
N ASN A 20 10.30 -11.12 -4.16
CA ASN A 20 11.77 -11.03 -4.15
C ASN A 20 12.25 -9.58 -3.98
N ASP A 21 13.20 -9.41 -3.04
CA ASP A 21 13.97 -8.20 -2.85
C ASP A 21 14.84 -7.94 -4.09
N GLU A 22 14.54 -6.87 -4.82
CA GLU A 22 15.55 -6.21 -5.66
C GLU A 22 15.67 -4.75 -5.24
N THR A 23 16.83 -4.43 -4.68
CA THR A 23 17.22 -3.07 -4.30
C THR A 23 17.90 -2.39 -5.48
N MET A 24 17.36 -1.26 -5.90
CA MET A 24 18.09 -0.31 -6.74
C MET A 24 17.96 1.09 -6.17
N GLU A 25 19.09 1.67 -5.78
CA GLU A 25 19.22 3.09 -5.46
C GLU A 25 19.28 3.93 -6.73
N MET A 26 18.51 5.01 -6.77
CA MET A 26 18.58 6.05 -7.81
C MET A 26 18.54 7.45 -7.18
N ALA A 27 19.12 8.39 -7.92
CA ALA A 27 19.78 9.60 -7.45
C ALA A 27 18.95 10.61 -6.63
N GLN A 28 19.61 11.23 -5.65
CA GLN A 28 19.15 12.38 -4.85
C GLN A 28 18.57 13.50 -5.74
N GLN A 29 17.27 13.75 -5.59
CA GLN A 29 16.63 14.99 -6.01
C GLN A 29 16.38 15.89 -4.78
N LYS A 30 16.48 17.20 -4.97
CA LYS A 30 16.33 18.27 -3.96
C LYS A 30 14.90 18.43 -3.39
N ALA A 31 14.04 17.44 -3.57
CA ALA A 31 12.61 17.52 -3.39
C ALA A 31 12.12 16.26 -2.67
N ILE A 32 11.16 16.33 -1.73
CA ILE A 32 10.47 15.14 -1.22
C ILE A 32 9.68 14.52 -2.38
N GLY A 33 10.26 13.51 -3.01
CA GLY A 33 9.53 12.54 -3.81
C GLY A 33 9.59 11.20 -3.11
N PHE A 34 8.58 10.34 -3.30
CA PHE A 34 8.78 8.92 -2.98
C PHE A 34 9.78 8.36 -4.00
N SER A 35 11.04 8.29 -3.60
CA SER A 35 12.07 7.58 -4.34
C SER A 35 11.75 6.09 -4.28
N ASN A 36 11.41 5.53 -5.44
CA ASN A 36 11.11 4.12 -5.68
C ASN A 36 9.77 3.65 -5.15
N ALA A 37 8.94 3.12 -6.07
CA ALA A 37 7.94 2.14 -5.74
C ALA A 37 8.64 0.77 -5.75
N PHE A 38 8.88 0.19 -4.58
CA PHE A 38 9.40 -1.19 -4.51
C PHE A 38 8.24 -2.17 -4.56
N VAL A 39 8.44 -3.30 -5.24
CA VAL A 39 7.55 -4.46 -5.05
C VAL A 39 8.20 -5.38 -4.04
N ASN A 40 7.77 -5.31 -2.79
CA ASN A 40 8.26 -6.17 -1.72
C ASN A 40 7.13 -7.00 -1.12
N ASN A 41 7.50 -8.15 -0.55
CA ASN A 41 6.79 -8.86 0.50
C ASN A 41 6.83 -8.01 1.79
N GLY A 42 6.06 -6.92 1.81
CA GLY A 42 5.87 -6.09 2.98
C GLY A 42 5.32 -6.93 4.14
N THR A 43 6.21 -7.39 5.01
CA THR A 43 5.89 -8.15 6.22
C THR A 43 5.57 -7.23 7.41
N ARG A 44 5.23 -5.96 7.15
CA ARG A 44 5.48 -4.87 8.10
C ARG A 44 4.39 -3.82 8.29
N SER A 45 3.40 -3.72 7.39
CA SER A 45 2.23 -2.91 7.74
C SER A 45 1.38 -3.65 8.78
N ILE A 46 0.76 -2.89 9.69
CA ILE A 46 0.01 -3.47 10.79
C ILE A 46 -1.36 -3.95 10.31
N VAL A 47 -1.92 -3.29 9.30
CA VAL A 47 -3.22 -3.63 8.72
C VAL A 47 -3.07 -3.84 7.21
N ASP A 48 -3.11 -5.12 6.80
CA ASP A 48 -3.20 -5.54 5.40
C ASP A 48 -4.65 -5.93 5.08
N PRO A 49 -5.33 -5.26 4.13
CA PRO A 49 -6.69 -5.58 3.72
C PRO A 49 -6.81 -6.78 2.77
N SER A 50 -5.71 -7.42 2.39
CA SER A 50 -5.70 -8.52 1.41
C SER A 50 -6.21 -9.83 2.00
N PHE A 51 -6.95 -10.60 1.22
CA PHE A 51 -7.28 -11.97 1.58
C PHE A 51 -6.04 -12.87 1.49
N THR A 52 -5.91 -13.78 2.45
CA THR A 52 -5.05 -14.95 2.37
C THR A 52 -5.90 -16.20 2.22
N LYS A 53 -5.27 -17.36 2.09
CA LYS A 53 -5.97 -18.64 2.12
C LYS A 53 -6.76 -18.83 3.41
N GLU A 54 -6.24 -18.33 4.53
CA GLU A 54 -6.79 -18.47 5.87
C GLU A 54 -7.91 -17.47 6.19
N THR A 55 -8.01 -16.36 5.44
CA THR A 55 -9.02 -15.31 5.66
C THR A 55 -10.11 -15.28 4.60
N LEU A 56 -9.95 -16.02 3.50
CA LEU A 56 -10.97 -16.17 2.49
C LEU A 56 -12.09 -17.10 2.99
N GLU A 57 -13.30 -16.55 3.15
CA GLU A 57 -14.44 -17.30 3.71
C GLU A 57 -15.43 -17.80 2.66
N ASP A 58 -15.59 -17.07 1.55
CA ASP A 58 -16.54 -17.40 0.50
C ASP A 58 -16.21 -16.79 -0.88
N PHE A 59 -16.82 -17.36 -1.91
CA PHE A 59 -16.71 -16.90 -3.30
C PHE A 59 -17.93 -17.34 -4.13
N ALA A 60 -18.15 -16.67 -5.26
CA ALA A 60 -19.13 -17.07 -6.28
C ALA A 60 -18.47 -17.89 -7.38
N VAL A 61 -19.08 -19.02 -7.74
CA VAL A 61 -18.62 -19.90 -8.82
C VAL A 61 -19.52 -19.82 -10.05
N TYR A 62 -18.89 -19.72 -11.20
CA TYR A 62 -19.49 -19.82 -12.52
C TYR A 62 -18.92 -21.05 -13.21
N GLY A 63 -19.78 -21.88 -13.77
CA GLY A 63 -19.39 -23.21 -14.23
C GLY A 63 -20.18 -23.63 -15.43
N PHE A 64 -19.50 -24.18 -16.43
CA PHE A 64 -20.07 -24.55 -17.71
C PHE A 64 -19.68 -25.97 -18.06
N THR A 65 -20.61 -26.65 -18.72
CA THR A 65 -20.32 -27.82 -19.55
C THR A 65 -20.39 -27.45 -21.02
N GLN A 66 -20.01 -28.35 -21.90
CA GLN A 66 -20.24 -28.18 -23.34
C GLN A 66 -21.74 -28.05 -23.72
N ASN A 67 -22.65 -28.40 -22.80
CA ASN A 67 -24.10 -28.35 -23.01
C ASN A 67 -24.76 -27.10 -22.39
N GLY A 68 -24.01 -26.26 -21.67
CA GLY A 68 -24.54 -25.05 -21.02
C GLY A 68 -23.99 -24.81 -19.62
N GLN A 69 -24.42 -23.69 -19.04
CA GLN A 69 -24.06 -23.24 -17.70
C GLN A 69 -24.74 -24.11 -16.62
N ILE A 70 -24.01 -24.44 -15.57
CA ILE A 70 -24.46 -25.27 -14.44
C ILE A 70 -24.18 -24.63 -13.07
N PHE A 71 -23.36 -23.57 -13.02
CA PHE A 71 -23.22 -22.70 -11.85
C PHE A 71 -23.37 -21.24 -12.31
N GLU A 72 -24.25 -20.49 -11.65
CA GLU A 72 -24.68 -19.14 -12.05
C GLU A 72 -24.20 -18.05 -11.08
N GLY A 73 -23.05 -18.26 -10.46
CA GLY A 73 -22.55 -17.42 -9.36
C GLY A 73 -22.93 -17.98 -8.00
N ASP A 74 -23.06 -19.31 -7.90
CA ASP A 74 -23.45 -19.97 -6.66
C ASP A 74 -22.39 -19.78 -5.58
N LYS A 75 -22.86 -19.60 -4.33
CA LYS A 75 -22.00 -19.43 -3.17
C LYS A 75 -21.27 -20.73 -2.85
N VAL A 76 -19.95 -20.66 -2.84
CA VAL A 76 -19.08 -21.63 -2.19
C VAL A 76 -18.50 -20.99 -0.93
N TYR A 77 -18.54 -21.70 0.19
CA TYR A 77 -18.15 -21.16 1.50
C TYR A 77 -17.35 -22.16 2.33
N GLU A 78 -16.51 -21.64 3.21
CA GLU A 78 -15.68 -22.45 4.10
C GLU A 78 -16.55 -23.20 5.13
N GLY A 79 -16.19 -24.45 5.41
CA GLY A 79 -16.85 -25.33 6.34
C GLY A 79 -17.91 -26.25 5.69
N GLY A 80 -18.90 -26.65 6.49
CA GLY A 80 -19.92 -27.64 6.10
C GLY A 80 -19.43 -29.09 6.16
N SER A 81 -20.04 -29.97 5.37
CA SER A 81 -19.81 -31.42 5.42
C SER A 81 -18.87 -31.96 4.33
N ALA A 82 -18.41 -31.11 3.42
CA ALA A 82 -17.51 -31.51 2.34
C ALA A 82 -16.10 -31.84 2.87
N SER A 83 -15.49 -32.90 2.34
CA SER A 83 -14.15 -33.36 2.77
C SER A 83 -13.02 -32.38 2.44
N THR A 84 -13.26 -31.44 1.54
CA THR A 84 -12.32 -30.37 1.15
C THR A 84 -12.34 -29.19 2.11
N GLY A 85 -13.31 -29.12 3.02
CA GLY A 85 -13.56 -27.94 3.85
C GLY A 85 -14.30 -26.81 3.14
N TRP A 86 -14.80 -27.02 1.92
CA TRP A 86 -15.55 -26.04 1.14
C TRP A 86 -16.87 -26.63 0.65
N SER A 87 -17.98 -25.98 0.98
CA SER A 87 -19.34 -26.47 0.71
C SER A 87 -20.14 -25.50 -0.14
N TYR A 88 -21.23 -26.01 -0.73
CA TYR A 88 -22.23 -25.27 -1.50
C TYR A 88 -23.58 -26.00 -1.40
N ASP A 89 -24.70 -25.29 -1.56
CA ASP A 89 -26.03 -25.79 -1.20
C ASP A 89 -26.61 -26.79 -2.21
N VAL A 90 -26.53 -26.48 -3.49
CA VAL A 90 -27.16 -27.27 -4.56
C VAL A 90 -26.11 -28.15 -5.21
N LEU A 91 -26.02 -29.41 -4.75
CA LEU A 91 -25.04 -30.37 -5.24
C LEU A 91 -25.12 -30.59 -6.75
N GLN A 92 -23.97 -30.49 -7.42
CA GLN A 92 -23.76 -30.84 -8.82
C GLN A 92 -22.84 -32.06 -8.90
N TYR A 93 -22.95 -32.83 -9.98
CA TYR A 93 -22.22 -34.10 -10.12
C TYR A 93 -21.45 -34.16 -11.44
N TRP A 94 -20.29 -34.82 -11.39
CA TRP A 94 -19.53 -35.17 -12.57
C TRP A 94 -20.30 -36.20 -13.42
N VAL A 95 -20.68 -35.79 -14.62
CA VAL A 95 -21.20 -36.69 -15.66
C VAL A 95 -20.05 -37.15 -16.55
N PRO A 96 -19.79 -38.46 -16.67
CA PRO A 96 -18.71 -38.98 -17.51
C PRO A 96 -18.79 -38.50 -18.96
N GLY A 97 -17.65 -38.14 -19.54
CA GLY A 97 -17.55 -37.64 -20.90
C GLY A 97 -17.85 -36.14 -21.08
N ASN A 98 -18.31 -35.43 -20.05
CA ASN A 98 -18.52 -33.98 -20.12
C ASN A 98 -17.24 -33.20 -19.82
N THR A 99 -17.02 -32.13 -20.59
CA THR A 99 -15.96 -31.15 -20.34
C THR A 99 -16.50 -30.08 -19.39
N TYR A 100 -15.69 -29.65 -18.42
CA TYR A 100 -16.09 -28.63 -17.44
C TYR A 100 -15.10 -27.46 -17.42
N THR A 101 -15.63 -26.24 -17.45
CA THR A 101 -14.87 -25.00 -17.29
C THR A 101 -15.47 -24.19 -16.17
N PHE A 102 -14.62 -23.71 -15.26
CA PHE A 102 -15.04 -22.91 -14.12
C PHE A 102 -14.30 -21.57 -14.09
N GLY A 103 -14.96 -20.57 -13.51
CA GLY A 103 -14.38 -19.30 -13.10
C GLY A 103 -14.99 -18.91 -11.75
N ALA A 104 -14.26 -18.16 -10.94
CA ALA A 104 -14.76 -17.72 -9.65
C ALA A 104 -14.35 -16.29 -9.34
N ILE A 105 -15.22 -15.59 -8.63
CA ILE A 105 -14.99 -14.23 -8.11
C ILE A 105 -15.17 -14.27 -6.60
N ALA A 106 -14.23 -13.68 -5.88
CA ALA A 106 -14.31 -13.54 -4.44
C ALA A 106 -14.17 -12.07 -4.00
N PRO A 107 -14.74 -11.70 -2.85
CA PRO A 107 -15.61 -12.51 -1.99
C PRO A 107 -17.01 -12.72 -2.58
N TYR A 108 -17.85 -13.58 -2.02
CA TYR A 108 -19.21 -13.78 -2.54
C TYR A 108 -20.06 -12.51 -2.53
N SER A 109 -19.77 -11.57 -1.63
CA SER A 109 -20.49 -10.29 -1.55
C SER A 109 -20.43 -9.46 -2.85
N VAL A 110 -19.43 -9.67 -3.72
CA VAL A 110 -19.36 -8.99 -5.02
C VAL A 110 -20.12 -9.69 -6.15
N ALA A 111 -20.72 -10.86 -5.91
CA ALA A 111 -21.41 -11.67 -6.92
C ALA A 111 -22.53 -10.89 -7.64
N THR A 112 -23.25 -10.03 -6.91
CA THR A 112 -24.34 -9.20 -7.48
C THR A 112 -23.86 -8.15 -8.49
N ASN A 113 -22.55 -7.88 -8.54
CA ASN A 113 -21.95 -6.96 -9.50
C ASN A 113 -21.35 -7.66 -10.72
N VAL A 114 -21.44 -9.00 -10.78
CA VAL A 114 -20.98 -9.79 -11.91
C VAL A 114 -22.05 -9.83 -12.99
N SER A 115 -21.65 -9.68 -14.24
CA SER A 115 -22.52 -9.65 -15.42
C SER A 115 -21.79 -10.23 -16.64
N ASP A 116 -22.52 -10.38 -17.74
CA ASP A 116 -22.02 -10.89 -19.03
C ASP A 116 -21.26 -12.22 -18.93
N VAL A 117 -21.65 -13.08 -17.99
CA VAL A 117 -21.01 -14.38 -17.78
C VAL A 117 -21.24 -15.26 -19.01
N ALA A 118 -20.16 -15.70 -19.64
CA ALA A 118 -20.21 -16.53 -20.83
C ALA A 118 -19.03 -17.50 -20.92
N LEU A 119 -19.25 -18.59 -21.64
CA LEU A 119 -18.18 -19.44 -22.17
C LEU A 119 -18.22 -19.36 -23.70
N PRO A 120 -17.33 -18.59 -24.34
CA PRO A 120 -17.27 -18.52 -25.80
C PRO A 120 -17.00 -19.90 -26.43
N GLU A 121 -17.39 -20.05 -27.70
CA GLU A 121 -17.20 -21.32 -28.41
C GLU A 121 -15.71 -21.72 -28.45
N ASN A 122 -15.41 -22.96 -28.04
CA ASN A 122 -14.06 -23.51 -27.91
C ASN A 122 -13.15 -22.79 -26.89
N ALA A 123 -13.70 -21.97 -26.01
CA ALA A 123 -12.94 -21.34 -24.94
C ALA A 123 -12.65 -22.33 -23.80
N THR A 124 -11.55 -22.07 -23.09
CA THR A 124 -11.12 -22.82 -21.90
C THR A 124 -11.26 -22.00 -20.62
N LYS A 125 -11.84 -20.80 -20.71
CA LYS A 125 -11.98 -19.81 -19.63
C LYS A 125 -13.38 -19.21 -19.66
N VAL A 126 -13.94 -19.00 -18.47
CA VAL A 126 -15.20 -18.25 -18.31
C VAL A 126 -14.88 -16.75 -18.43
N GLU A 127 -15.62 -16.07 -19.29
CA GLU A 127 -15.55 -14.61 -19.43
C GLU A 127 -16.67 -13.97 -18.61
N MET A 128 -16.41 -12.79 -18.05
CA MET A 128 -17.36 -12.04 -17.24
C MET A 128 -16.91 -10.59 -17.04
N THR A 129 -17.84 -9.77 -16.59
CA THR A 129 -17.60 -8.37 -16.22
C THR A 129 -17.96 -8.15 -14.76
N VAL A 130 -17.14 -7.43 -14.00
CA VAL A 130 -17.38 -7.11 -12.59
C VAL A 130 -17.32 -5.61 -12.38
N VAL A 131 -18.44 -5.01 -11.99
CA VAL A 131 -18.48 -3.61 -11.56
C VAL A 131 -17.94 -3.53 -10.13
N PHE A 132 -16.99 -2.63 -9.88
CA PHE A 132 -16.33 -2.53 -8.59
C PHE A 132 -16.34 -1.10 -8.08
N THR A 133 -16.58 -0.96 -6.78
CA THR A 133 -16.49 0.30 -6.05
C THR A 133 -15.47 0.14 -4.94
N ASN A 134 -14.43 0.97 -4.96
CA ASN A 134 -13.43 1.05 -3.92
C ASN A 134 -13.88 1.98 -2.79
N THR A 135 -13.49 1.65 -1.58
CA THR A 135 -13.77 2.40 -0.35
C THR A 135 -12.48 2.55 0.46
N ASP A 136 -12.51 3.40 1.48
CA ASP A 136 -11.40 3.53 2.43
C ASP A 136 -11.52 2.55 3.60
N ALA A 137 -12.68 2.56 4.25
CA ALA A 137 -13.08 1.57 5.25
C ALA A 137 -13.70 0.35 4.55
N ASP A 138 -13.55 -0.81 5.18
CA ASP A 138 -14.13 -2.09 4.71
C ASP A 138 -13.72 -2.43 3.26
N GLN A 139 -12.44 -2.23 2.93
CA GLN A 139 -11.93 -2.49 1.59
C GLN A 139 -12.19 -3.94 1.18
N VAL A 140 -12.65 -4.12 -0.05
CA VAL A 140 -12.85 -5.44 -0.63
C VAL A 140 -11.66 -5.78 -1.51
N ASP A 141 -10.95 -6.84 -1.15
CA ASP A 141 -9.94 -7.46 -2.01
C ASP A 141 -10.62 -8.33 -3.07
N LEU A 142 -10.79 -7.78 -4.26
CA LEU A 142 -11.40 -8.48 -5.39
C LEU A 142 -10.44 -9.55 -5.91
N LEU A 143 -10.87 -10.81 -5.85
CA LEU A 143 -10.11 -11.95 -6.37
C LEU A 143 -10.79 -12.60 -7.57
N HIS A 144 -9.99 -13.19 -8.44
CA HIS A 144 -10.47 -14.05 -9.53
C HIS A 144 -9.67 -15.36 -9.58
N ALA A 145 -10.36 -16.47 -9.79
CA ALA A 145 -9.76 -17.77 -10.06
C ALA A 145 -10.25 -18.34 -11.40
N GLU A 146 -9.30 -18.86 -12.17
CA GLU A 146 -9.54 -19.56 -13.44
C GLU A 146 -8.84 -20.93 -13.42
N PRO A 147 -9.45 -21.95 -12.80
CA PRO A 147 -8.89 -23.30 -12.83
C PRO A 147 -8.81 -23.83 -14.26
N ALA A 148 -7.88 -24.76 -14.49
CA ALA A 148 -7.76 -25.42 -15.79
C ALA A 148 -9.07 -26.15 -16.17
N GLN A 149 -9.44 -26.08 -17.45
CA GLN A 149 -10.56 -26.85 -17.98
C GLN A 149 -10.33 -28.34 -17.75
N ILE A 150 -11.35 -29.03 -17.26
CA ILE A 150 -11.35 -30.47 -17.07
C ILE A 150 -11.92 -31.09 -18.34
N ALA A 151 -11.08 -31.76 -19.13
CA ALA A 151 -11.49 -32.36 -20.39
C ALA A 151 -12.45 -33.54 -20.16
N GLY A 152 -13.45 -33.71 -21.03
CA GLY A 152 -14.40 -34.82 -20.90
C GLY A 152 -13.77 -36.22 -20.94
N THR A 153 -12.59 -36.36 -21.54
CA THR A 153 -11.80 -37.61 -21.50
C THR A 153 -11.24 -37.94 -20.11
N GLU A 154 -11.09 -36.94 -19.24
CA GLU A 154 -10.63 -37.10 -17.86
C GLU A 154 -11.79 -37.51 -16.93
N VAL A 155 -13.00 -37.01 -17.21
CA VAL A 155 -14.20 -37.30 -16.42
C VAL A 155 -14.71 -38.70 -16.73
N THR A 156 -14.24 -39.67 -15.97
CA THR A 156 -14.65 -41.08 -15.99
C THR A 156 -15.70 -41.39 -14.92
N GLU A 157 -16.29 -42.60 -14.94
CA GLU A 157 -17.26 -43.05 -13.92
C GLU A 157 -16.72 -43.02 -12.48
N THR A 158 -15.40 -43.05 -12.31
CA THR A 158 -14.72 -43.02 -11.01
C THR A 158 -14.13 -41.65 -10.66
N TYR A 159 -14.35 -40.63 -11.50
CA TYR A 159 -13.77 -39.31 -11.33
C TYR A 159 -14.33 -38.62 -10.06
N GLN A 160 -13.43 -38.27 -9.15
CA GLN A 160 -13.75 -37.69 -7.84
C GLN A 160 -12.82 -36.51 -7.50
N THR A 161 -11.99 -36.07 -8.43
CA THR A 161 -11.00 -35.02 -8.19
C THR A 161 -11.72 -33.69 -7.93
N PRO A 162 -11.48 -33.02 -6.79
CA PRO A 162 -12.02 -31.69 -6.55
C PRO A 162 -11.47 -30.65 -7.54
N VAL A 163 -12.24 -29.59 -7.80
CA VAL A 163 -11.77 -28.45 -8.58
C VAL A 163 -10.83 -27.61 -7.71
N GLY A 164 -9.53 -27.64 -8.01
CA GLY A 164 -8.55 -26.80 -7.34
C GLY A 164 -8.61 -25.37 -7.85
N MET A 165 -8.85 -24.39 -6.97
CA MET A 165 -8.89 -22.97 -7.32
C MET A 165 -7.69 -22.22 -6.75
N THR A 166 -7.01 -21.46 -7.59
CA THR A 166 -5.98 -20.50 -7.19
C THR A 166 -6.51 -19.10 -7.48
N PHE A 167 -6.76 -18.34 -6.43
CA PHE A 167 -7.24 -16.97 -6.53
C PHE A 167 -6.08 -15.99 -6.72
N ASN A 168 -6.28 -15.01 -7.59
CA ASN A 168 -5.33 -13.93 -7.86
C ASN A 168 -5.98 -12.58 -7.52
N HIS A 169 -5.23 -11.68 -6.89
CA HIS A 169 -5.67 -10.33 -6.61
C HIS A 169 -5.90 -9.53 -7.90
N GLN A 170 -7.01 -8.82 -7.97
CA GLN A 170 -7.39 -8.00 -9.13
C GLN A 170 -7.10 -6.51 -8.92
N LEU A 171 -6.73 -6.10 -7.71
CA LEU A 171 -6.39 -4.72 -7.36
C LEU A 171 -4.87 -4.53 -7.23
N SER A 172 -4.41 -3.27 -7.14
CA SER A 172 -3.04 -2.94 -6.74
C SER A 172 -3.01 -2.62 -5.24
N LYS A 173 -2.03 -3.12 -4.51
CA LYS A 173 -1.83 -2.80 -3.10
C LYS A 173 -0.78 -1.70 -2.93
N VAL A 174 -1.01 -0.74 -2.05
CA VAL A 174 -0.15 0.42 -1.84
C VAL A 174 0.17 0.60 -0.37
N LYS A 175 1.40 0.98 -0.07
CA LYS A 175 1.87 1.42 1.24
C LYS A 175 2.90 2.55 1.11
N PHE A 176 3.21 3.21 2.23
CA PHE A 176 4.21 4.27 2.27
C PHE A 176 5.29 3.98 3.31
N SER A 177 6.53 4.29 2.94
CA SER A 177 7.69 4.22 3.81
C SER A 177 8.34 5.60 3.94
N PHE A 178 8.81 5.94 5.13
CA PHE A 178 9.45 7.23 5.40
C PHE A 178 10.79 7.04 6.07
N GLU A 179 11.82 7.67 5.52
CA GLU A 179 13.18 7.64 6.02
C GLU A 179 13.59 9.02 6.53
N ASN A 180 14.21 9.07 7.71
CA ASN A 180 14.74 10.32 8.25
C ASN A 180 16.24 10.45 7.94
N VAL A 181 16.58 11.38 7.05
CA VAL A 181 17.95 11.75 6.66
C VAL A 181 18.18 13.26 6.89
N VAL A 182 17.49 13.88 7.85
CA VAL A 182 17.65 15.32 8.15
C VAL A 182 19.04 15.62 8.72
N GLY A 183 19.51 14.77 9.63
CA GLY A 183 20.83 14.87 10.25
C GLY A 183 20.88 14.19 11.61
N GLU A 184 22.09 13.97 12.12
CA GLU A 184 22.28 13.40 13.45
C GLU A 184 21.63 14.27 14.53
N GLY A 185 20.97 13.62 15.51
CA GLY A 185 20.25 14.30 16.60
C GLY A 185 18.86 14.83 16.22
N TYR A 186 18.47 14.76 14.94
CA TYR A 186 17.12 15.09 14.49
C TYR A 186 16.23 13.85 14.41
N ASN A 187 14.99 14.00 14.85
CA ASN A 187 13.95 12.98 14.74
C ASN A 187 12.76 13.53 13.95
N VAL A 188 12.01 12.63 13.30
CA VAL A 188 10.80 13.01 12.56
C VAL A 188 9.62 12.15 12.99
N LYS A 189 8.43 12.73 13.07
CA LYS A 189 7.16 11.99 13.09
C LYS A 189 6.38 12.29 11.82
N VAL A 190 5.74 11.28 11.24
CA VAL A 190 4.88 11.45 10.06
C VAL A 190 3.48 10.94 10.39
N SER A 191 2.48 11.76 10.11
CA SER A 191 1.08 11.50 10.43
C SER A 191 0.14 11.91 9.29
N ASP A 192 -1.12 11.48 9.39
CA ASP A 192 -2.21 11.85 8.49
C ASP A 192 -1.91 11.56 7.01
N ILE A 193 -1.33 10.40 6.72
CA ILE A 193 -0.92 10.01 5.37
C ILE A 193 -2.16 9.61 4.56
N LYS A 194 -2.44 10.33 3.48
CA LYS A 194 -3.63 10.11 2.66
C LYS A 194 -3.31 10.19 1.18
N ILE A 195 -3.97 9.37 0.37
CA ILE A 195 -4.23 9.70 -1.04
C ILE A 195 -5.59 10.38 -1.08
N THR A 196 -5.68 11.58 -1.65
CA THR A 196 -6.91 12.41 -1.58
C THR A 196 -7.80 12.30 -2.81
N ASP A 197 -7.33 11.61 -3.85
CA ASP A 197 -7.92 11.67 -5.17
C ASP A 197 -7.89 10.31 -5.91
N ALA A 198 -8.07 9.23 -5.15
CA ALA A 198 -8.11 7.87 -5.67
C ALA A 198 -9.35 7.62 -6.57
N TYR A 199 -9.22 6.64 -7.46
CA TYR A 199 -10.34 6.16 -8.28
C TYR A 199 -11.30 5.36 -7.42
N THR A 200 -12.59 5.67 -7.56
CA THR A 200 -13.65 5.10 -6.72
C THR A 200 -14.36 3.95 -7.43
N ASN A 201 -14.51 4.01 -8.75
CA ASN A 201 -15.22 2.98 -9.50
C ASN A 201 -14.38 2.50 -10.66
N GLY A 202 -14.63 1.27 -11.09
CA GLY A 202 -14.07 0.68 -12.29
C GLY A 202 -14.81 -0.60 -12.67
N THR A 203 -14.49 -1.13 -13.83
CA THR A 203 -15.04 -2.38 -14.34
C THR A 203 -13.90 -3.33 -14.68
N LEU A 204 -13.83 -4.46 -13.98
CA LEU A 204 -12.94 -5.56 -14.34
C LEU A 204 -13.59 -6.36 -15.47
N THR A 205 -12.89 -6.56 -16.57
CA THR A 205 -13.29 -7.46 -17.65
C THR A 205 -12.35 -8.66 -17.66
N VAL A 206 -12.91 -9.86 -17.48
CA VAL A 206 -12.22 -11.15 -17.53
C VAL A 206 -12.41 -11.73 -18.93
N THR A 207 -11.31 -11.98 -19.63
CA THR A 207 -11.33 -12.55 -20.99
C THR A 207 -10.25 -13.61 -21.15
N ALA A 208 -10.31 -14.37 -22.25
CA ALA A 208 -9.24 -15.31 -22.59
C ALA A 208 -7.84 -14.66 -22.70
N ALA A 209 -7.78 -13.38 -23.11
CA ALA A 209 -6.53 -12.63 -23.26
C ALA A 209 -5.94 -12.14 -21.92
N GLY A 210 -6.73 -12.21 -20.85
CA GLY A 210 -6.37 -11.73 -19.52
C GLY A 210 -7.41 -10.78 -18.95
N ASN A 211 -7.15 -10.38 -17.71
CA ASN A 211 -8.02 -9.51 -16.94
C ASN A 211 -7.59 -8.05 -17.13
N THR A 212 -8.55 -7.17 -17.40
CA THR A 212 -8.27 -5.74 -17.65
C THR A 212 -9.27 -4.86 -16.92
N TRP A 213 -8.81 -3.69 -16.49
CA TRP A 213 -9.67 -2.66 -15.90
C TRP A 213 -10.03 -1.60 -16.94
N GLY A 214 -11.32 -1.26 -16.98
CA GLY A 214 -11.88 -0.19 -17.80
C GLY A 214 -12.91 0.63 -17.03
N ASN A 215 -13.43 1.69 -17.65
CA ASN A 215 -14.46 2.57 -17.11
C ASN A 215 -14.12 3.14 -15.71
N GLN A 216 -12.84 3.36 -15.42
CA GLN A 216 -12.43 3.91 -14.13
C GLN A 216 -12.88 5.36 -13.99
N VAL A 217 -13.51 5.69 -12.86
CA VAL A 217 -14.01 7.04 -12.57
C VAL A 217 -13.37 7.57 -11.29
N LYS A 218 -12.74 8.74 -11.42
CA LYS A 218 -12.19 9.49 -10.30
C LYS A 218 -13.32 10.28 -9.62
N ASN A 219 -13.51 10.07 -8.32
CA ASN A 219 -14.50 10.81 -7.53
C ASN A 219 -13.92 11.28 -6.19
N ASN A 220 -12.63 11.62 -6.19
CA ASN A 220 -11.89 12.11 -5.02
C ASN A 220 -12.05 11.21 -3.78
N LEU A 221 -11.95 9.88 -3.97
CA LEU A 221 -11.90 8.96 -2.84
C LEU A 221 -10.63 9.26 -2.05
N VAL A 222 -10.81 9.56 -0.77
CA VAL A 222 -9.70 9.69 0.18
C VAL A 222 -9.42 8.31 0.74
N LEU A 223 -8.17 7.84 0.62
CA LEU A 223 -7.67 6.63 1.25
C LEU A 223 -6.72 7.02 2.38
N ASP A 224 -6.99 6.56 3.60
CA ASP A 224 -6.27 6.92 4.82
C ASP A 224 -5.30 5.82 5.26
N PHE A 225 -4.00 6.08 5.06
CA PHE A 225 -2.92 5.18 5.42
C PHE A 225 -2.51 5.30 6.89
N GLY A 226 -3.09 6.26 7.61
CA GLY A 226 -2.84 6.52 9.03
C GLY A 226 -1.53 7.23 9.28
N ASN A 227 -0.89 6.88 10.39
CA ASN A 227 0.40 7.41 10.81
C ASN A 227 1.54 6.48 10.39
N VAL A 228 2.76 7.01 10.39
CA VAL A 228 3.94 6.14 10.52
C VAL A 228 3.99 5.59 11.93
N VAL A 229 4.14 4.27 12.06
CA VAL A 229 4.13 3.57 13.34
C VAL A 229 5.42 2.79 13.55
N ALA A 230 5.72 2.49 14.81
CA ALA A 230 6.77 1.55 15.15
C ALA A 230 6.24 0.13 14.93
N ASP A 231 7.15 -0.82 14.71
CA ASP A 231 6.81 -2.25 14.74
C ASP A 231 5.97 -2.53 16.00
N ASP A 232 4.84 -3.23 15.86
CA ASP A 232 3.90 -3.62 16.94
C ASP A 232 3.02 -2.54 17.62
N ALA A 233 3.05 -1.29 17.13
CA ALA A 233 2.29 -0.18 17.73
C ALA A 233 0.79 -0.10 17.35
N THR A 234 -0.01 0.63 18.13
CA THR A 234 -1.40 0.98 17.77
C THR A 234 -1.44 2.26 16.91
N VAL A 235 -2.55 2.49 16.20
CA VAL A 235 -2.71 3.62 15.26
C VAL A 235 -2.66 5.01 15.93
N ASP A 236 -2.80 5.07 17.25
CA ASP A 236 -3.15 6.30 17.98
C ASP A 236 -2.03 7.36 17.98
N GLU A 237 -0.76 6.96 17.85
CA GLU A 237 0.37 7.90 17.89
C GLU A 237 1.40 7.63 16.79
N ALA A 238 1.81 8.70 16.10
CA ALA A 238 2.92 8.63 15.16
C ALA A 238 4.24 8.32 15.88
N ALA A 239 4.94 7.32 15.36
CA ALA A 239 6.23 6.88 15.86
C ALA A 239 7.36 7.84 15.49
N VAL A 240 8.39 7.83 16.33
CA VAL A 240 9.61 8.62 16.11
C VAL A 240 10.50 7.88 15.13
N ILE A 241 10.69 8.45 13.95
CA ILE A 241 11.67 8.01 12.96
C ILE A 241 13.02 8.63 13.34
N ALA A 242 13.89 7.82 13.94
CA ALA A 242 15.26 8.22 14.28
C ALA A 242 16.09 8.48 13.01
N ASN A 243 17.20 9.22 13.13
CA ASN A 243 18.11 9.44 12.01
C ASN A 243 18.58 8.10 11.40
N ALA A 244 18.61 8.03 10.08
CA ALA A 244 18.90 6.85 9.26
C ALA A 244 17.93 5.66 9.43
N ALA A 245 16.83 5.82 10.17
CA ALA A 245 15.77 4.82 10.25
C ALA A 245 14.74 5.02 9.13
N THR A 246 14.11 3.92 8.72
CA THR A 246 12.92 3.90 7.86
C THR A 246 11.79 3.21 8.61
N LEU A 247 10.61 3.81 8.64
CA LEU A 247 9.39 3.23 9.20
C LEU A 247 8.24 3.35 8.19
N GLU A 248 7.19 2.55 8.37
CA GLU A 248 6.10 2.37 7.40
C GLU A 248 4.75 2.91 7.92
N SER A 249 3.83 3.16 6.99
CA SER A 249 2.45 3.53 7.30
C SER A 249 1.68 2.39 7.97
N TYR A 250 0.79 2.75 8.89
CA TYR A 250 -0.01 1.80 9.67
C TYR A 250 -0.89 0.89 8.80
N ASN A 251 -1.57 1.46 7.80
CA ASN A 251 -2.41 0.70 6.86
C ASN A 251 -1.72 0.56 5.51
N GLU A 252 -1.96 -0.57 4.85
CA GLU A 252 -1.90 -0.70 3.38
C GLU A 252 -3.29 -0.47 2.79
N LYS A 253 -3.36 -0.06 1.52
CA LYS A 253 -4.63 0.16 0.82
C LYS A 253 -4.66 -0.51 -0.53
N LEU A 254 -5.83 -1.04 -0.88
CA LEU A 254 -6.13 -1.54 -2.22
C LEU A 254 -6.64 -0.41 -3.11
N MET A 255 -6.16 -0.40 -4.34
CA MET A 255 -6.46 0.62 -5.35
C MET A 255 -6.81 -0.04 -6.68
N ILE A 256 -7.74 0.58 -7.41
CA ILE A 256 -8.09 0.15 -8.76
C ILE A 256 -6.87 0.37 -9.68
N PRO A 257 -6.41 -0.66 -10.43
CA PRO A 257 -5.32 -0.55 -11.40
C PRO A 257 -5.57 0.55 -12.44
N MET A 258 -4.50 1.28 -12.76
CA MET A 258 -4.49 2.42 -13.67
C MET A 258 -3.20 2.45 -14.48
N ASP A 259 -3.27 2.96 -15.71
CA ASP A 259 -2.08 3.22 -16.51
C ASP A 259 -1.21 4.35 -15.90
N ALA A 260 0.00 4.51 -16.44
CA ALA A 260 0.97 5.51 -15.96
C ALA A 260 0.53 6.98 -16.16
N THR A 261 -0.59 7.24 -16.85
CA THR A 261 -1.12 8.60 -17.04
C THR A 261 -1.93 9.07 -15.84
N ALA A 262 -2.33 8.15 -14.95
CA ALA A 262 -2.99 8.52 -13.71
C ALA A 262 -2.05 9.32 -12.79
N THR A 263 -2.64 10.27 -12.07
CA THR A 263 -1.96 11.05 -11.05
C THR A 263 -2.72 10.97 -9.74
N TYR A 264 -1.98 10.76 -8.65
CA TYR A 264 -2.51 10.75 -7.29
C TYR A 264 -1.83 11.81 -6.43
N THR A 265 -2.61 12.43 -5.55
CA THR A 265 -2.19 13.47 -4.63
C THR A 265 -2.10 12.87 -3.23
N VAL A 266 -0.87 12.76 -2.74
CA VAL A 266 -0.56 12.28 -1.39
C VAL A 266 -0.39 13.47 -0.45
N THR A 267 -1.04 13.44 0.70
CA THR A 267 -0.86 14.43 1.77
C THR A 267 -0.39 13.76 3.04
N PHE A 268 0.45 14.43 3.81
CA PHE A 268 0.86 14.00 5.15
C PHE A 268 1.41 15.19 5.94
N THR A 269 1.52 15.03 7.26
CA THR A 269 2.16 16.01 8.16
C THR A 269 3.49 15.46 8.65
N ALA A 270 4.56 16.25 8.57
CA ALA A 270 5.87 15.92 9.13
C ALA A 270 6.21 16.86 10.30
N GLU A 271 6.48 16.29 11.47
CA GLU A 271 6.95 17.02 12.65
C GLU A 271 8.45 16.80 12.83
N LEU A 272 9.23 17.89 12.87
CA LEU A 272 10.69 17.85 13.04
C LEU A 272 11.07 18.14 14.49
N TYR A 273 11.92 17.28 15.05
CA TYR A 273 12.43 17.40 16.40
C TYR A 273 13.96 17.45 16.43
N GLN A 274 14.53 18.16 17.40
CA GLN A 274 15.91 17.97 17.86
C GLN A 274 15.88 17.36 19.26
N GLY A 275 16.34 16.12 19.40
CA GLY A 275 16.08 15.32 20.59
C GLY A 275 14.56 15.20 20.85
N LYS A 276 14.07 15.82 21.92
CA LYS A 276 12.65 15.85 22.31
C LYS A 276 11.95 17.19 22.03
N VAL A 277 12.67 18.17 21.49
CA VAL A 277 12.14 19.53 21.26
C VAL A 277 11.51 19.59 19.87
N LEU A 278 10.21 19.89 19.80
CA LEU A 278 9.52 20.14 18.53
C LEU A 278 10.01 21.47 17.93
N LEU A 279 10.57 21.41 16.73
CA LEU A 279 11.06 22.58 16.00
C LEU A 279 10.01 23.13 15.02
N GLY A 280 9.13 22.27 14.52
CA GLY A 280 8.04 22.67 13.62
C GLY A 280 7.24 21.49 13.11
N SER A 281 6.07 21.80 12.55
CA SER A 281 5.15 20.86 11.92
C SER A 281 4.82 21.39 10.52
N TYR A 282 4.92 20.52 9.51
CA TYR A 282 4.89 20.87 8.10
C TYR A 282 3.92 19.96 7.33
N ASP A 283 2.91 20.57 6.72
CA ASP A 283 2.00 19.87 5.81
C ASP A 283 2.71 19.67 4.45
N HIS A 284 2.63 18.46 3.92
CA HIS A 284 3.15 18.13 2.59
C HIS A 284 2.02 17.69 1.66
N GLU A 285 2.14 18.06 0.39
CA GLU A 285 1.32 17.59 -0.72
C GLU A 285 2.26 17.16 -1.87
N VAL A 286 2.21 15.90 -2.25
CA VAL A 286 3.14 15.28 -3.22
C VAL A 286 2.33 14.54 -4.29
N LYS A 287 2.82 14.52 -5.53
CA LYS A 287 2.15 13.84 -6.64
C LYS A 287 2.85 12.54 -7.02
N ILE A 288 2.12 11.43 -6.98
CA ILE A 288 2.50 10.20 -7.68
C ILE A 288 2.05 10.35 -9.13
N GLU A 289 3.01 10.36 -10.05
CA GLU A 289 2.77 10.49 -11.49
C GLU A 289 3.71 9.55 -12.26
N ASN A 290 3.36 9.23 -13.51
CA ASN A 290 4.16 8.38 -14.40
C ASN A 290 4.39 6.95 -13.84
N VAL A 291 3.50 6.45 -12.99
CA VAL A 291 3.57 5.10 -12.42
C VAL A 291 2.34 4.31 -12.81
N GLU A 292 2.54 3.19 -13.51
CA GLU A 292 1.47 2.24 -13.81
C GLU A 292 1.17 1.38 -12.57
N PHE A 293 -0.10 1.35 -12.17
CA PHE A 293 -0.62 0.51 -11.10
C PHE A 293 -1.23 -0.73 -11.74
N LYS A 294 -0.55 -1.87 -11.62
CA LYS A 294 -0.89 -3.14 -12.26
C LYS A 294 -1.73 -4.00 -11.35
N LEU A 295 -2.64 -4.78 -11.94
CA LEU A 295 -3.43 -5.76 -11.20
C LEU A 295 -2.53 -6.79 -10.49
N GLY A 296 -2.77 -7.02 -9.21
CA GLY A 296 -2.05 -8.00 -8.40
C GLY A 296 -0.65 -7.60 -7.93
N TYR A 297 -0.25 -6.34 -8.12
CA TYR A 297 1.07 -5.84 -7.68
C TYR A 297 0.96 -5.06 -6.37
N CYS A 298 2.03 -5.12 -5.58
CA CYS A 298 2.22 -4.32 -4.37
C CYS A 298 3.23 -3.19 -4.62
N TYR A 299 2.95 -2.00 -4.12
CA TYR A 299 3.74 -0.79 -4.29
C TYR A 299 4.08 -0.19 -2.93
N ASP A 300 5.37 -0.07 -2.63
CA ASP A 300 5.88 0.67 -1.47
C ASP A 300 6.54 1.96 -1.93
N PHE A 301 5.87 3.08 -1.69
CA PHE A 301 6.40 4.40 -2.01
C PHE A 301 7.24 4.92 -0.84
N LYS A 302 8.57 4.94 -1.01
CA LYS A 302 9.51 5.41 0.04
C LYS A 302 9.89 6.89 -0.12
N ALA A 303 9.62 7.72 0.87
CA ALA A 303 10.06 9.12 0.93
C ALA A 303 11.25 9.32 1.89
N SER A 304 12.32 9.95 1.41
CA SER A 304 13.45 10.36 2.25
C SER A 304 13.31 11.83 2.67
N LEU A 305 13.15 12.07 3.96
CA LEU A 305 13.02 13.38 4.59
C LEU A 305 14.41 13.92 4.94
N THR A 306 14.80 15.04 4.36
CA THR A 306 16.13 15.65 4.45
C THR A 306 16.03 17.09 4.95
N HIS A 307 17.16 17.67 5.36
CA HIS A 307 17.23 19.09 5.71
C HIS A 307 16.90 20.03 4.53
N GLU A 308 16.94 19.54 3.28
CA GLU A 308 16.59 20.34 2.11
C GLU A 308 15.09 20.35 1.81
N ASN A 309 14.36 19.32 2.25
CA ASN A 309 13.04 19.03 1.71
C ASN A 309 11.92 18.92 2.77
N ILE A 310 12.26 18.76 4.05
CA ILE A 310 11.30 18.61 5.16
C ILE A 310 10.47 19.88 5.43
N THR A 311 10.89 21.03 4.89
CA THR A 311 10.09 22.27 4.93
C THR A 311 10.16 22.99 3.59
N ASP A 312 9.22 23.92 3.34
CA ASP A 312 9.23 24.80 2.16
C ASP A 312 10.54 25.60 1.97
N LYS A 313 11.35 25.72 3.02
CA LYS A 313 12.66 26.36 3.00
C LYS A 313 13.73 25.37 3.48
N PRO A 314 14.83 25.18 2.74
CA PRO A 314 15.90 24.32 3.20
C PRO A 314 16.47 24.85 4.53
N LEU A 315 16.75 23.93 5.45
CA LEU A 315 17.38 24.23 6.73
C LEU A 315 18.87 24.51 6.48
N ASN A 316 19.41 25.54 7.14
CA ASN A 316 20.82 25.91 7.05
C ASN A 316 21.51 25.64 8.38
N PRO A 317 22.81 25.29 8.39
CA PRO A 317 23.58 25.15 9.61
C PRO A 317 23.60 26.43 10.45
N ILE A 318 23.63 26.30 11.78
CA ILE A 318 23.90 27.42 12.67
C ILE A 318 25.41 27.65 12.70
N GLU A 319 25.83 28.84 12.25
CA GLU A 319 27.23 29.28 12.30
C GLU A 319 27.40 30.32 13.40
N PHE A 320 28.39 30.11 14.27
CA PHE A 320 28.74 31.07 15.31
C PHE A 320 29.95 31.88 14.86
N LYS A 321 29.84 33.20 14.94
CA LYS A 321 30.94 34.13 14.75
C LYS A 321 31.17 34.89 16.05
N VAL A 322 32.40 34.82 16.56
CA VAL A 322 32.84 35.71 17.62
C VAL A 322 33.34 36.98 16.93
N ASP A 323 32.59 38.07 17.09
CA ASP A 323 32.94 39.35 16.47
C ASP A 323 34.05 40.07 17.25
N ASP A 324 33.98 40.02 18.59
CA ASP A 324 34.96 40.61 19.48
C ASP A 324 34.95 39.92 20.84
N VAL A 325 36.00 40.14 21.63
CA VAL A 325 36.04 39.87 23.07
C VAL A 325 36.45 41.16 23.73
N GLU A 326 35.52 41.80 24.43
CA GLU A 326 35.79 43.04 25.16
C GLU A 326 36.99 42.86 26.08
N ASP A 327 37.86 43.88 26.12
CA ASP A 327 38.98 43.92 27.05
C ASP A 327 38.48 43.82 28.50
N TRP A 328 39.30 43.23 29.36
CA TRP A 328 39.05 43.28 30.80
C TRP A 328 38.96 44.73 31.25
N ASN A 329 37.97 45.03 32.10
CA ASN A 329 37.79 46.37 32.65
C ASN A 329 39.12 46.88 33.25
N GLN A 330 39.64 47.97 32.70
CA GLN A 330 40.91 48.54 33.13
C GLN A 330 40.80 49.54 34.28
N ASP A 331 39.57 49.86 34.72
CA ASP A 331 39.35 50.87 35.77
C ASP A 331 39.85 50.39 37.16
N GLU A 332 40.12 49.09 37.33
CA GLU A 332 40.54 48.48 38.60
C GLU A 332 41.74 47.50 38.48
N VAL A 333 42.59 47.64 37.46
CA VAL A 333 43.81 46.81 37.37
C VAL A 333 44.79 47.24 38.47
N ASP A 334 45.39 46.26 39.17
CA ASP A 334 46.34 46.45 40.29
C ASP A 334 45.75 47.04 41.60
N GLN A 335 44.46 46.83 41.88
CA GLN A 335 43.96 47.09 43.24
C GLN A 335 44.61 46.13 44.25
N ILE A 336 45.26 46.70 45.27
CA ILE A 336 45.61 45.96 46.49
C ILE A 336 44.31 45.69 47.24
N LEU A 337 43.76 44.50 47.03
CA LEU A 337 42.66 44.00 47.86
C LEU A 337 43.23 43.66 49.23
N ASP A 338 42.83 44.40 50.27
CA ASP A 338 43.10 44.03 51.65
C ASP A 338 42.39 42.70 51.95
N VAL A 339 43.12 41.60 51.83
CA VAL A 339 42.66 40.29 52.28
C VAL A 339 42.62 40.35 53.81
N PRO A 340 41.44 40.22 54.46
CA PRO A 340 41.36 40.34 55.91
C PRO A 340 42.24 39.27 56.57
N THR A 341 43.30 39.68 57.26
CA THR A 341 44.09 38.76 58.08
C THR A 341 43.35 38.48 59.38
N THR A 342 42.24 37.75 59.32
CA THR A 342 41.73 37.04 60.49
C THR A 342 42.46 35.69 60.60
N GLN A 343 43.71 35.72 61.06
CA GLN A 343 44.16 34.68 61.98
C GLN A 343 43.77 35.14 63.39
N SER A 344 42.53 34.89 63.78
CA SER A 344 42.25 34.65 65.20
C SER A 344 42.67 33.21 65.48
N GLY A 345 43.97 33.03 65.72
CA GLY A 345 44.44 31.88 66.46
C GLY A 345 44.01 32.04 67.92
N ASN A 346 43.04 31.23 68.34
CA ASN A 346 43.04 30.50 69.60
C ASN A 346 42.04 29.35 69.52
#